data_AF-A0A7X7B4Q5-F1
#
_entry.id   AF-A0A7X7B4Q5-F1
#
_cell.length_a   1.000
_cell.length_b   1.000
_cell.length_c   1.000
_cell.angle_alpha   90.00
_cell.angle_beta   90.00
_cell.angle_gamma   90.00
#
_symmetry.space_group_name_H-M   'P 1'
#
loop_
_entity.id
_entity.type
_entity.pdbx_description
1 polymer ?
#
loop_
_entity_poly.entity_id
_entity_poly.type
_entity_poly.pdbx_seq_one_letter_code
_entity_poly.pdbx_strand_id
1 'polypeptide(L)'
;MIKYLNEVIIEIDGKSYDINDTEEYKSFVIKLTDPINKFEKSNLKIDESVTDEQEKAICKNYKEFFEEFLANMNKIEKEVKEEFLKMEDKEI
;
A
#
# COMPACT_ATOMS: atom_id res chain seq x y z
N MET A 1 4.84 20.30 -25.83
CA MET A 1 4.01 19.16 -25.37
C MET A 1 3.99 19.28 -23.85
N ILE A 2 2.88 19.71 -23.27
CA ILE A 2 2.77 19.95 -21.82
C ILE A 2 2.50 18.58 -21.18
N LYS A 3 3.51 18.01 -20.51
CA LYS A 3 3.30 16.88 -19.59
C LYS A 3 2.55 17.45 -18.39
N TYR A 4 1.33 16.97 -18.14
CA TYR A 4 0.65 17.23 -16.88
C TYR A 4 1.46 16.55 -15.78
N LEU A 5 1.90 17.35 -14.81
CA LEU A 5 2.92 17.03 -13.80
C LEU A 5 2.21 16.59 -12.52
N ASN A 6 1.33 15.59 -12.63
CA ASN A 6 0.45 15.16 -11.54
C ASN A 6 0.81 13.74 -11.11
N GLU A 7 2.08 13.47 -10.79
CA GLU A 7 2.53 12.10 -10.48
C GLU A 7 2.47 11.88 -8.96
N VAL A 8 1.44 11.15 -8.49
CA VAL A 8 1.47 10.58 -7.14
C VAL A 8 2.23 9.26 -7.23
N ILE A 9 3.50 9.32 -6.84
CA ILE A 9 4.43 8.19 -6.97
C ILE A 9 4.47 7.41 -5.66
N ILE A 10 4.05 6.15 -5.69
CA ILE A 10 4.28 5.19 -4.61
C ILE A 10 5.55 4.39 -4.94
N GLU A 11 6.52 4.34 -4.03
CA GLU A 11 7.81 3.65 -4.27
C GLU A 11 7.91 2.32 -3.50
N ILE A 12 7.86 1.21 -4.23
CA ILE A 12 7.97 -0.15 -3.69
C ILE A 12 9.22 -0.82 -4.24
N ASP A 13 10.11 -1.31 -3.38
CA ASP A 13 11.35 -1.99 -3.77
C ASP A 13 12.21 -1.19 -4.77
N GLY A 14 12.24 0.14 -4.62
CA GLY A 14 12.94 1.04 -5.54
C GLY A 14 12.27 1.21 -6.91
N LYS A 15 11.03 0.70 -7.08
CA LYS A 15 10.18 0.97 -8.23
C LYS A 15 9.08 1.96 -7.87
N SER A 16 9.00 3.03 -8.62
CA SER A 16 7.92 4.02 -8.60
C SER A 16 6.69 3.49 -9.35
N TYR A 17 5.49 3.72 -8.79
CA TYR A 17 4.20 3.44 -9.41
C TYR A 17 3.39 4.73 -9.39
N ASP A 18 2.96 5.17 -10.56
CA ASP A 18 2.01 6.26 -10.73
C ASP A 18 0.60 5.73 -10.55
N ILE A 19 -0.14 6.27 -9.58
CA ILE A 19 -1.54 5.87 -9.35
C ILE A 19 -2.49 6.37 -10.44
N ASN A 20 -2.07 7.37 -11.23
CA ASN A 20 -2.86 7.88 -12.35
C ASN A 20 -2.69 7.04 -13.61
N ASP A 21 -1.62 6.25 -13.71
CA ASP A 21 -1.51 5.21 -14.71
C ASP A 21 -2.29 3.97 -14.25
N THR A 22 -3.28 3.57 -15.06
CA THR A 22 -4.18 2.47 -14.72
C THR A 22 -3.45 1.12 -14.59
N GLU A 23 -2.44 0.87 -15.40
CA GLU A 23 -1.70 -0.40 -15.38
C GLU A 23 -0.69 -0.43 -14.23
N GLU A 24 -0.05 0.69 -13.93
CA GLU A 24 0.81 0.81 -12.75
C GLU A 24 0.00 0.72 -11.46
N TYR A 25 -1.15 1.38 -11.39
CA TYR A 25 -2.07 1.27 -10.24
C TYR A 25 -2.54 -0.18 -10.01
N LYS A 26 -2.95 -0.89 -11.07
CA LYS A 26 -3.31 -2.33 -10.94
C LYS A 26 -2.14 -3.15 -10.43
N SER A 27 -0.93 -2.91 -10.97
CA SER A 27 0.27 -3.62 -10.56
C SER A 27 0.62 -3.36 -9.09
N PHE A 28 0.45 -2.11 -8.65
CA PHE A 28 0.59 -1.70 -7.25
C PHE A 28 -0.40 -2.46 -6.36
N VAL A 29 -1.69 -2.48 -6.72
CA VAL A 29 -2.74 -3.18 -5.93
C VAL A 29 -2.46 -4.68 -5.83
N ILE A 30 -2.03 -5.32 -6.92
CA ILE A 30 -1.68 -6.75 -6.92
C ILE A 30 -0.52 -7.03 -5.94
N LYS A 31 0.52 -6.19 -5.95
CA LYS A 31 1.63 -6.32 -5.01
C LYS A 31 1.22 -6.06 -3.57
N LEU A 32 0.37 -5.07 -3.35
CA LEU A 32 -0.12 -4.70 -2.03
C LEU A 32 -0.92 -5.85 -1.37
N THR A 33 -1.62 -6.65 -2.16
CA THR A 33 -2.44 -7.78 -1.69
C THR A 33 -1.75 -9.14 -1.80
N ASP A 34 -0.47 -9.17 -2.18
CA ASP A 34 0.29 -10.42 -2.31
C ASP A 34 0.58 -11.02 -0.92
N PRO A 35 0.08 -12.23 -0.61
CA PRO A 35 0.30 -12.85 0.69
C PRO A 35 1.75 -13.32 0.92
N ILE A 36 2.56 -13.41 -0.14
CA ILE A 36 3.96 -13.87 -0.08
C ILE A 36 4.89 -12.69 0.13
N ASN A 37 4.71 -11.63 -0.66
CA ASN A 37 5.55 -10.45 -0.61
C ASN A 37 5.01 -9.46 0.43
N LYS A 38 5.60 -9.49 1.63
CA LYS A 38 5.17 -8.59 2.71
C LYS A 38 5.44 -7.14 2.35
N PHE A 39 4.35 -6.42 2.16
CA PHE A 39 4.35 -4.99 1.96
C PHE A 39 4.38 -4.26 3.31
N GLU A 40 5.39 -3.42 3.53
CA GLU A 40 5.51 -2.66 4.77
C GLU A 40 5.07 -1.20 4.60
N LYS A 41 4.66 -0.56 5.69
CA LYS A 41 4.31 0.88 5.68
C LYS A 41 5.46 1.77 5.20
N SER A 42 6.70 1.35 5.44
CA SER A 42 7.92 2.03 5.00
C SER A 42 8.05 2.13 3.47
N ASN A 43 7.33 1.27 2.73
CA ASN A 43 7.24 1.31 1.28
C ASN A 43 6.26 2.38 0.76
N LEU A 44 5.54 3.11 1.63
CA LEU A 44 4.65 4.19 1.21
C LEU A 44 5.33 5.53 1.38
N LYS A 45 5.81 6.09 0.26
CA LYS A 45 6.35 7.44 0.18
C LYS A 45 5.44 8.32 -0.67
N ILE A 46 5.46 9.61 -0.38
CA ILE A 46 4.87 10.65 -1.23
C ILE A 46 6.05 11.38 -1.87
N ASP A 47 5.95 11.69 -3.15
CA ASP A 47 6.95 12.51 -3.82
C ASP A 47 6.96 13.93 -3.22
N GLU A 48 8.08 14.32 -2.62
CA GLU A 48 8.30 15.64 -2.03
C GLU A 48 8.39 16.76 -3.08
N SER A 49 8.56 16.39 -4.36
CA SER A 49 8.59 17.33 -5.48
C SER A 49 7.21 17.90 -5.84
N VAL A 50 6.13 17.27 -5.38
CA VAL A 50 4.76 17.77 -5.55
C VAL A 50 4.62 19.08 -4.77
N THR A 51 4.46 20.20 -5.48
CA THR A 51 4.35 21.53 -4.86
C THR A 51 2.91 22.00 -4.68
N ASP A 52 1.97 21.46 -5.46
CA ASP A 52 0.56 21.84 -5.38
C ASP A 52 -0.09 21.27 -4.11
N GLU A 53 -0.78 22.13 -3.35
CA GLU A 53 -1.36 21.77 -2.05
C GLU A 53 -2.57 20.83 -2.17
N GLN A 54 -3.34 20.91 -3.26
CA GLN A 54 -4.47 20.00 -3.48
C GLN A 54 -3.95 18.60 -3.84
N GLU A 55 -2.94 18.53 -4.71
CA GLU A 55 -2.31 17.28 -5.09
C GLU A 55 -1.60 16.61 -3.92
N LYS A 56 -0.87 17.37 -3.09
CA LYS A 56 -0.32 16.85 -1.83
C LYS A 56 -1.39 16.28 -0.92
N ALA A 57 -2.53 16.96 -0.77
CA ALA A 57 -3.62 16.47 0.07
C ALA A 57 -4.18 15.14 -0.46
N ILE A 58 -4.32 15.00 -1.78
CA ILE A 58 -4.74 13.74 -2.42
C ILE A 58 -3.70 12.64 -2.17
N CYS A 59 -2.40 12.92 -2.37
CA CYS A 59 -1.32 11.96 -2.09
C CYS A 59 -1.36 11.48 -0.64
N LYS A 60 -1.56 12.42 0.30
CA LYS A 60 -1.64 12.14 1.72
C LYS A 60 -2.83 11.24 2.06
N ASN A 61 -4.00 11.52 1.51
CA ASN A 61 -5.19 10.70 1.71
C ASN A 61 -4.99 9.27 1.18
N TYR A 62 -4.37 9.12 -0.01
CA TYR A 62 -4.05 7.80 -0.54
C TYR A 62 -3.05 7.04 0.34
N LYS A 63 -1.99 7.72 0.80
CA LYS A 63 -1.02 7.13 1.73
C LYS A 63 -1.70 6.68 3.03
N GLU A 64 -2.50 7.52 3.66
CA GLU A 64 -3.25 7.19 4.88
C GLU A 64 -4.17 5.98 4.65
N PHE A 65 -4.89 5.94 3.53
CA PHE A 65 -5.72 4.79 3.15
C PHE A 65 -4.92 3.48 3.06
N PHE A 66 -3.78 3.49 2.36
CA PHE A 66 -2.96 2.28 2.22
C PHE A 66 -2.29 1.87 3.53
N GLU A 67 -1.89 2.82 4.37
CA GLU A 67 -1.36 2.52 5.70
C GLU A 67 -2.41 1.88 6.63
N GLU A 68 -3.66 2.36 6.57
CA GLU A 68 -4.77 1.75 7.32
C GLU A 68 -5.12 0.36 6.78
N PHE A 69 -5.15 0.21 5.45
CA PHE A 69 -5.38 -1.08 4.80
C PHE A 69 -4.35 -2.12 5.25
N LEU A 70 -3.07 -1.77 5.22
CA LEU A 70 -1.97 -2.65 5.67
C LEU A 70 -2.08 -2.98 7.16
N ALA A 71 -2.43 -2.01 8.00
CA ALA A 71 -2.63 -2.25 9.43
C ALA A 71 -3.77 -3.25 9.68
N ASN A 72 -4.89 -3.09 8.98
CA ASN A 72 -6.04 -4.00 9.07
C ASN A 72 -5.70 -5.39 8.56
N MET A 73 -4.99 -5.50 7.44
CA MET A 73 -4.55 -6.78 6.90
C MET A 73 -3.65 -7.54 7.87
N ASN A 74 -2.63 -6.87 8.44
CA ASN A 74 -1.73 -7.47 9.43
C ASN A 74 -2.48 -7.91 10.70
N LYS A 75 -3.49 -7.12 11.13
CA LYS A 75 -4.34 -7.48 12.25
C LYS A 75 -5.13 -8.76 11.96
N ILE A 76 -5.78 -8.84 10.80
CA ILE A 76 -6.54 -10.03 10.38
C ILE A 76 -5.61 -11.25 10.26
N GLU A 77 -4.43 -11.09 9.66
CA GLU A 77 -3.44 -12.18 9.54
C GLU A 77 -3.05 -12.73 10.92
N LYS A 78 -2.85 -11.83 11.90
CA LYS A 78 -2.54 -12.22 13.28
C LYS A 78 -3.71 -12.93 13.95
N GLU A 79 -4.92 -12.40 13.85
CA GLU A 79 -6.13 -13.02 14.43
C GLU A 79 -6.38 -14.42 13.85
N VAL A 80 -6.22 -14.58 12.53
CA VAL A 80 -6.35 -15.89 11.87
C VAL A 80 -5.29 -16.86 12.38
N LYS A 81 -4.02 -16.45 12.47
CA LYS A 81 -2.94 -17.30 13.02
C LYS A 81 -3.20 -17.75 14.46
N GLU A 82 -3.69 -16.85 15.30
CA GLU A 82 -4.04 -17.16 16.69
C GLU A 82 -5.22 -18.16 16.77
N GLU A 83 -6.23 -18.01 15.92
CA GLU A 83 -7.36 -18.96 15.86
C GLU A 83 -6.92 -20.34 15.38
N PHE A 84 -6.04 -20.44 14.36
CA PHE A 84 -5.50 -21.73 13.90
C PHE A 84 -4.73 -22.47 15.00
N LEU A 85 -3.87 -21.76 15.76
CA LEU A 85 -3.12 -22.37 16.87
C LEU A 85 -4.06 -22.91 17.97
N LYS A 86 -5.13 -22.19 18.30
CA LYS A 86 -6.13 -22.66 19.28
C LYS A 86 -6.90 -23.90 18.82
N MET A 87 -7.01 -24.14 17.52
CA MET A 87 -7.65 -25.34 16.98
C MET A 87 -6.72 -26.54 17.09
N GLU A 88 -5.42 -26.38 16.79
CA GLU A 88 -4.41 -27.45 16.92
C GLU A 88 -4.24 -27.88 18.39
N ASP A 89 -4.24 -26.93 19.34
CA ASP A 89 -4.14 -27.25 20.79
C ASP A 89 -5.38 -27.98 21.35
N LYS A 90 -6.52 -28.00 20.64
CA LYS A 90 -7.75 -28.70 21.04
C LYS A 90 -7.85 -30.12 20.52
N GLU A 91 -7.01 -30.53 19.58
CA GLU A 91 -6.99 -31.89 19.01
C GLU A 91 -6.00 -32.85 19.73
N ILE A 92 -5.44 -32.45 20.89
CA ILE A 92 -4.57 -33.27 21.76
C ILE A 92 -5.29 -33.67 23.05
#